data_AF-A0A2M7FCN7-F1
#
_entry.id   AF-A0A2M7FCN7-F1
#
_cell.length_a   1.000
_cell.length_b   1.000
_cell.length_c   1.000
_cell.angle_alpha   90.00
_cell.angle_beta   90.00
_cell.angle_gamma   90.00
#
_symmetry.space_group_name_H-M   'P 1'
#
loop_
_entity.id
_entity.type
_entity.pdbx_description
1 polymer ?
#
loop_
_entity_poly.entity_id
_entity_poly.type
_entity_poly.pdbx_seq_one_letter_code
_entity_poly.pdbx_strand_id
1 'polypeptide(L)'
;MAGICQDFAIDLLSELVDNGAASKTDDGIIYNRRMVRETNLSRVRSQSGRLGGLTKWQNRWQNDSKVDGKIDGKMIASADNDNDNDNDNDNEKNIQ
;
A
#
# COMPACT_ATOMS: atom_id res chain seq x y z
N MET A 1 17.43 12.35 20.20
CA MET A 1 17.07 13.79 20.23
C MET A 1 17.75 14.46 19.07
N ALA A 2 17.05 15.32 18.31
CA ALA A 2 17.71 16.19 17.35
C ALA A 2 18.66 17.12 18.13
N GLY A 3 19.93 17.19 17.75
CA GLY A 3 20.97 17.94 18.49
C GLY A 3 20.87 19.46 18.34
N ILE A 4 19.66 20.00 18.31
CA ILE A 4 19.38 21.41 18.07
C ILE A 4 18.78 22.07 19.32
N CYS A 5 19.08 23.36 19.49
CA CYS A 5 18.48 24.18 20.54
C CYS A 5 16.97 24.32 20.30
N GLN A 6 16.18 24.26 21.37
CA GLN A 6 14.72 24.30 21.29
C GLN A 6 14.20 25.61 20.71
N ASP A 7 14.74 26.75 21.12
CA ASP A 7 14.30 28.08 20.66
C ASP A 7 14.52 28.21 19.16
N PHE A 8 15.69 27.78 18.68
CA PHE A 8 16.00 27.76 17.25
C PHE A 8 15.05 26.86 16.45
N ALA A 9 14.64 25.72 17.01
CA ALA A 9 13.68 24.84 16.36
C ALA A 9 12.29 25.51 16.23
N ILE A 10 11.87 26.26 17.25
CA ILE A 10 10.58 26.97 17.24
C ILE A 10 10.60 28.09 16.18
N ASP A 11 11.67 28.87 16.14
CA ASP A 11 11.83 29.96 15.16
C ASP A 11 11.79 29.42 13.73
N LEU A 12 12.58 28.36 13.47
CA LEU A 12 12.64 27.72 12.17
C LEU A 12 11.29 27.14 11.74
N LEU A 13 10.58 26.46 12.65
CA LEU A 13 9.26 25.89 12.35
C LEU A 13 8.23 26.98 12.06
N SER A 14 8.31 28.11 12.76
CA SER A 14 7.43 29.26 12.52
C SER A 14 7.68 29.86 11.14
N GLU A 15 8.95 30.09 10.77
CA GLU A 15 9.33 30.59 9.45
C GLU A 15 8.84 29.66 8.32
N LEU A 16 8.91 28.34 8.50
CA LEU A 16 8.41 27.38 7.52
C LEU A 16 6.89 27.42 7.35
N VAL A 17 6.15 27.68 8.43
CA VAL A 17 4.69 27.83 8.39
C VAL A 17 4.32 29.15 7.71
N ASP A 18 5.00 30.25 8.05
CA ASP A 18 4.73 31.58 7.51
C ASP A 18 5.00 31.66 6.00
N ASN A 19 6.06 30.99 5.52
CA ASN A 19 6.34 30.84 4.10
C ASN A 19 5.42 29.83 3.39
N GLY A 20 4.53 29.16 4.12
CA GLY A 20 3.59 28.16 3.60
C GLY A 20 4.25 26.84 3.18
N ALA A 21 5.53 26.62 3.47
CA ALA A 21 6.22 25.37 3.19
C ALA A 21 5.69 24.21 4.06
N ALA A 22 5.29 24.53 5.30
CA ALA A 22 4.65 23.62 6.23
C ALA A 22 3.23 24.07 6.59
N SER A 23 2.48 23.18 7.25
CA SER A 23 1.17 23.50 7.83
C SER A 23 1.11 22.96 9.24
N LYS A 24 0.30 23.61 10.08
CA LYS A 24 0.15 23.30 11.49
C LYS A 24 -1.31 22.95 11.78
N THR A 25 -1.53 21.89 12.56
CA THR A 25 -2.86 21.53 13.10
C THR A 25 -3.12 22.33 14.37
N ASP A 26 -4.38 22.44 14.80
CA ASP A 26 -4.77 23.12 16.04
C ASP A 26 -4.06 22.55 17.28
N ASP A 27 -3.76 21.24 17.28
CA ASP A 27 -2.99 20.53 18.32
C ASP A 27 -1.48 20.83 18.31
N GLY A 28 -1.02 21.64 17.37
CA GLY A 28 0.39 22.04 17.25
C GLY A 28 1.27 21.13 16.40
N ILE A 29 0.71 20.11 15.75
CA ILE A 29 1.45 19.17 14.89
C ILE A 29 1.83 19.87 13.58
N ILE A 30 3.12 19.85 13.24
CA ILE A 30 3.64 20.36 11.96
C ILE A 30 3.68 19.23 10.94
N TYR A 31 3.18 19.48 9.74
CA TYR A 31 3.18 18.50 8.65
C TYR A 31 3.40 19.13 7.28
N ASN A 32 3.88 18.33 6.34
CA ASN A 32 3.94 18.69 4.93
C ASN A 32 2.67 18.20 4.21
N ARG A 33 1.96 19.12 3.56
CA ARG A 33 0.70 18.83 2.82
C ARG A 33 0.88 17.76 1.75
N ARG A 34 2.04 17.71 1.07
CA ARG A 34 2.36 16.72 0.03
C ARG A 34 2.46 15.32 0.63
N MET A 35 3.13 15.20 1.77
CA MET A 35 3.29 13.93 2.48
C MET A 35 1.92 13.34 2.84
N VAL A 36 1.01 14.15 3.40
CA VAL A 36 -0.36 13.71 3.74
C VAL A 36 -1.12 13.20 2.51
N ARG A 37 -1.03 13.92 1.38
CA ARG A 37 -1.69 13.51 0.13
C ARG A 37 -1.13 12.20 -0.40
N GLU A 38 0.18 12.03 -0.39
CA GLU A 38 0.86 10.82 -0.85
C GLU A 38 0.52 9.62 0.02
N THR A 39 0.47 9.78 1.35
CA THR A 39 0.03 8.74 2.28
C THR A 39 -1.41 8.30 1.99
N ASN A 40 -2.32 9.25 1.76
CA ASN A 40 -3.71 8.94 1.44
C ASN A 40 -3.82 8.16 0.12
N LEU A 41 -3.11 8.60 -0.92
CA LEU A 41 -3.11 7.92 -2.22
C LEU A 41 -2.53 6.50 -2.13
N SER A 42 -1.42 6.34 -1.40
CA SER A 42 -0.80 5.04 -1.13
C SER A 42 -1.78 4.09 -0.43
N ARG A 43 -2.49 4.58 0.59
CA ARG A 43 -3.50 3.80 1.31
C ARG A 43 -4.63 3.33 0.39
N VAL A 44 -5.18 4.22 -0.44
CA VAL A 44 -6.23 3.86 -1.40
C VAL A 44 -5.74 2.77 -2.35
N ARG A 45 -4.55 2.95 -2.95
CA ARG A 45 -3.96 1.96 -3.86
C ARG A 45 -3.74 0.61 -3.18
N SER A 46 -3.21 0.61 -1.96
CA SER A 46 -3.00 -0.61 -1.17
C SER A 46 -4.32 -1.34 -0.88
N GLN A 47 -5.37 -0.60 -0.51
CA GLN A 47 -6.70 -1.18 -0.24
C GLN A 47 -7.33 -1.76 -1.50
N SER A 48 -7.30 -1.03 -2.62
CA SER A 48 -7.82 -1.52 -3.91
C SER A 48 -7.02 -2.72 -4.42
N GLY A 49 -5.69 -2.70 -4.31
CA GLY A 49 -4.83 -3.82 -4.67
C GLY A 49 -5.10 -5.05 -3.82
N ARG A 50 -5.28 -4.87 -2.50
CA ARG A 50 -5.68 -5.94 -1.58
C ARG A 50 -7.03 -6.54 -1.97
N LEU A 51 -8.03 -5.72 -2.29
CA LEU A 51 -9.36 -6.19 -2.68
C LEU A 51 -9.30 -6.97 -4.00
N GLY A 52 -8.67 -6.41 -5.03
CA GLY A 52 -8.52 -7.07 -6.33
C GLY A 52 -7.68 -8.35 -6.26
N GLY A 53 -6.63 -8.36 -5.44
CA GLY A 53 -5.85 -9.55 -5.14
C GLY A 53 -6.67 -10.61 -4.40
N LEU A 54 -7.41 -10.22 -3.36
CA LEU A 54 -8.24 -11.13 -2.58
C LEU A 54 -9.32 -11.81 -3.43
N THR A 55 -9.97 -11.09 -4.34
CA THR A 55 -10.95 -11.67 -5.28
C THR A 55 -10.32 -12.72 -6.19
N LYS A 56 -9.10 -12.49 -6.69
CA LYS A 56 -8.37 -13.48 -7.50
C LYS A 56 -8.03 -14.75 -6.70
N TRP A 57 -7.71 -14.61 -5.42
CA TRP A 57 -7.40 -15.73 -4.54
C TRP A 57 -8.63 -16.53 -4.12
N GLN A 58 -9.75 -15.86 -3.80
CA GLN A 58 -11.01 -16.52 -3.45
C GLN A 58 -11.60 -17.32 -4.62
N ASN A 59 -11.50 -16.82 -5.84
CA ASN A 59 -12.03 -17.51 -7.02
C ASN A 59 -11.12 -18.65 -7.54
N ARG A 60 -9.83 -18.68 -7.16
CA ARG A 60 -8.95 -19.83 -7.45
C ARG A 60 -9.30 -21.09 -6.65
N TRP A 61 -10.09 -20.95 -5.58
CA TRP A 61 -10.51 -22.03 -4.69
C TRP A 61 -11.97 -22.46 -4.90
N GLN A 62 -12.60 -22.03 -6.00
CA GLN A 62 -14.00 -22.36 -6.30
C GLN A 62 -14.18 -23.32 -7.49
N ASN A 63 -13.11 -23.95 -7.98
CA ASN A 63 -13.25 -25.12 -8.84
C ASN A 63 -13.43 -26.38 -7.99
N ASP A 64 -14.55 -26.46 -7.27
CA ASP A 64 -15.01 -27.71 -6.66
C ASP A 64 -16.23 -28.22 -7.44
N SER A 65 -15.99 -28.53 -8.72
CA SER A 65 -16.93 -29.28 -9.53
C SER A 65 -16.92 -30.74 -9.04
N LYS A 66 -17.77 -31.01 -8.05
CA LYS A 66 -18.41 -32.29 -7.71
C LYS A 66 -17.56 -33.55 -7.97
N VAL A 67 -16.84 -34.00 -6.95
CA VAL A 67 -16.52 -35.43 -6.80
C VAL A 67 -17.17 -35.89 -5.50
N ASP A 68 -18.23 -36.68 -5.61
CA ASP A 68 -18.77 -37.46 -4.49
C ASP A 68 -17.69 -38.46 -4.05
N GLY A 69 -16.97 -38.12 -2.99
CA GLY A 69 -15.93 -38.97 -2.43
C GLY A 69 -15.64 -38.57 -0.99
N LYS A 70 -16.15 -39.35 -0.03
CA LYS A 70 -15.82 -39.20 1.39
C LYS A 70 -14.31 -39.31 1.56
N ILE A 71 -13.64 -38.27 2.03
CA ILE A 71 -12.23 -38.34 2.46
C ILE A 71 -12.10 -37.64 3.80
N ASP A 72 -12.02 -38.45 4.84
CA ASP A 72 -11.75 -38.05 6.20
C ASP A 72 -10.22 -37.88 6.31
N GLY A 73 -9.71 -36.63 6.28
CA GLY A 73 -8.26 -36.43 6.20
C GLY A 73 -7.80 -35.02 6.53
N LYS A 74 -7.32 -34.85 7.76
CA LYS A 74 -6.64 -33.67 8.33
C LYS A 74 -5.65 -33.03 7.33
N MET A 75 -5.94 -31.81 6.84
CA MET A 75 -5.03 -31.05 5.99
C MET A 75 -3.79 -30.61 6.79
N ILE A 76 -2.60 -30.97 6.29
CA ILE A 76 -1.32 -30.41 6.72
C ILE A 76 -1.04 -29.23 5.78
N ALA A 77 -0.74 -28.06 6.35
CA ALA A 77 -0.38 -26.88 5.57
C ALA A 77 0.98 -27.08 4.88
N SER A 78 0.98 -27.02 3.55
CA SER A 78 2.20 -27.08 2.73
C SER A 78 2.73 -25.68 2.47
N ALA A 79 4.03 -25.54 2.67
CA ALA A 79 4.85 -24.32 2.66
C ALA A 79 4.65 -23.37 1.47
N ASP A 80 4.84 -22.08 1.77
CA ASP A 80 4.88 -20.96 0.83
C ASP A 80 5.84 -21.25 -0.34
N ASN A 81 5.36 -21.05 -1.56
CA ASN A 81 6.18 -21.11 -2.76
C ASN A 81 5.92 -19.84 -3.57
N ASP A 82 6.73 -18.82 -3.31
CA ASP A 82 6.75 -17.56 -4.04
C ASP A 82 7.40 -17.81 -5.40
N ASN A 83 6.59 -17.88 -6.46
CA ASN A 83 7.09 -17.93 -7.83
C ASN A 83 6.55 -16.71 -8.58
N ASP A 84 7.31 -15.61 -8.49
CA ASP A 84 7.09 -14.38 -9.24
C ASP A 84 7.49 -14.59 -10.70
N ASN A 85 6.49 -14.74 -11.56
CA ASN A 85 6.70 -14.81 -13.01
C ASN A 85 6.12 -13.54 -13.64
N ASP A 86 6.95 -12.50 -13.71
CA ASP A 86 6.67 -11.26 -14.43
C ASP A 86 6.88 -11.50 -15.93
N ASN A 87 5.78 -11.53 -16.69
CA ASN A 87 5.82 -11.69 -18.14
C ASN A 87 5.21 -10.43 -18.79
N ASP A 88 6.06 -9.43 -19.05
CA ASP A 88 5.70 -8.23 -19.79
C ASP A 88 5.64 -8.55 -21.29
N ASN A 89 4.46 -8.40 -21.89
CA ASN A 89 4.23 -8.69 -23.30
C ASN A 89 3.91 -7.40 -24.05
N ASP A 90 4.94 -6.76 -24.60
CA ASP A 90 4.82 -5.51 -25.37
C ASP A 90 4.38 -5.81 -26.82
N ASN A 91 3.07 -5.70 -27.05
CA ASN A 91 2.48 -5.77 -28.38
C ASN A 91 2.55 -4.39 -29.06
N GLU A 92 3.65 -4.09 -29.74
CA GLU A 92 3.78 -2.90 -30.60
C GLU A 92 3.03 -3.07 -31.93
N LYS A 93 1.80 -2.59 -31.90
CA LYS A 93 0.98 -1.98 -32.97
C LYS A 93 1.52 -2.03 -34.41
N ASN A 94 0.89 -2.91 -35.19
CA ASN A 94 0.74 -2.78 -36.64
C ASN A 94 -0.18 -1.60 -36.98
N ILE A 95 0.33 -0.52 -37.60
CA ILE A 95 -0.50 0.45 -38.34
C ILE A 95 0.24 0.89 -39.63
N GLN A 96 -0.30 0.37 -40.74
CA GLN A 96 -0.23 0.77 -42.16
C GLN A 96 1.03 0.47 -42.96
#